data_AF-A0A6L4WWQ6-F1
#
_entry.id   AF-A0A6L4WWQ6-F1
#
_cell.length_a   1.000
_cell.length_b   1.000
_cell.length_c   1.000
_cell.angle_alpha   90.00
_cell.angle_beta   90.00
_cell.angle_gamma   90.00
#
_symmetry.space_group_name_H-M   'P 1'
#
loop_
_entity.id
_entity.type
_entity.pdbx_description
1 polymer ?
#
loop_
_entity_poly.entity_id
_entity_poly.type
_entity_poly.pdbx_seq_one_letter_code
_entity_poly.pdbx_strand_id
1 'polypeptide(L)'
;MRVNLIISLLLISTSFVFAFDKAKSRELANDSGLIHASKKYEVSKYLLLAIANVESSLNPYAIGVTEKNSYKMTKTVSYLKKLRIKYKLKKSALSIYPKTLSQALKAHKVLTFFKVRNYGIGYSQLSRANISKLKLDVRKLFTSTKYSFKYSSRILNDCFRHNKKKLYSAMECYYKGTNSRKYTFSYAKKVAKSYRKIKKAVGVI
;
A
#
# COMPACT_ATOMS: atom_id res chain seq x y z
N MET A 1 -19.26 -11.79 -16.67
CA MET A 1 -18.45 -10.57 -16.98
C MET A 1 -16.97 -10.84 -16.75
N ARG A 2 -16.18 -11.00 -17.83
CA ARG A 2 -14.71 -11.05 -17.75
C ARG A 2 -14.22 -9.62 -17.48
N VAL A 3 -13.85 -9.33 -16.23
CA VAL A 3 -13.32 -8.02 -15.85
C VAL A 3 -11.90 -7.93 -16.39
N ASN A 4 -11.72 -7.20 -17.49
CA ASN A 4 -10.40 -6.82 -18.00
C ASN A 4 -9.61 -6.15 -16.86
N LEU A 5 -8.56 -6.85 -16.42
CA LEU A 5 -7.75 -6.53 -15.26
C LEU A 5 -6.40 -6.05 -15.82
N ILE A 6 -6.31 -4.73 -16.09
CA ILE A 6 -5.12 -3.92 -16.43
C ILE A 6 -5.51 -2.51 -15.94
N ILE A 7 -4.79 -1.70 -15.15
CA ILE A 7 -3.40 -1.26 -15.14
C ILE A 7 -3.09 -0.85 -13.70
N SER A 8 -2.04 -1.38 -13.10
CA SER A 8 -1.43 -0.78 -11.91
C SER A 8 0.08 -0.91 -12.02
N LEU A 9 0.67 -0.21 -12.97
CA LEU A 9 2.12 -0.05 -13.01
C LEU A 9 2.54 0.93 -11.89
N LEU A 10 2.41 0.50 -10.64
CA LEU A 10 2.97 1.19 -9.49
C LEU A 10 4.30 0.58 -9.18
N LEU A 11 5.34 1.15 -9.79
CA LEU A 11 6.68 1.06 -9.23
C LEU A 11 6.79 2.06 -8.06
N ILE A 12 5.96 1.92 -7.01
CA ILE A 12 6.26 2.56 -5.72
C ILE A 12 7.33 1.68 -5.06
N SER A 13 8.56 1.76 -5.56
CA SER A 13 9.72 1.24 -4.83
C SER A 13 10.15 2.23 -3.75
N THR A 14 9.21 3.01 -3.20
CA THR A 14 9.52 3.83 -2.05
C THR A 14 9.53 2.92 -0.82
N SER A 15 10.70 2.38 -0.51
CA SER A 15 10.92 1.76 0.79
C SER A 15 10.64 2.83 1.84
N PHE A 16 9.51 2.70 2.55
CA PHE A 16 9.28 3.41 3.79
C PHE A 16 10.38 2.92 4.75
N VAL A 17 11.29 3.83 5.13
CA VAL A 17 12.41 3.48 6.02
C VAL A 17 11.99 3.85 7.43
N PHE A 18 11.27 2.94 8.07
CA PHE A 18 11.07 2.96 9.51
C PHE A 18 11.62 1.71 10.14
N ALA A 19 11.97 1.82 11.42
CA ALA A 19 12.24 0.65 12.25
C ALA A 19 11.00 -0.26 12.25
N PHE A 20 11.23 -1.56 12.26
CA PHE A 20 10.15 -2.52 12.34
C PHE A 20 9.43 -2.40 13.68
N ASP A 21 8.14 -2.11 13.67
CA ASP A 21 7.34 -1.93 14.87
C ASP A 21 6.69 -3.25 15.31
N LYS A 22 7.28 -3.89 16.33
CA LYS A 22 6.79 -5.15 16.90
C LYS A 22 5.44 -4.97 17.61
N ALA A 23 5.24 -3.86 18.31
CA ALA A 23 4.03 -3.59 19.07
C ALA A 23 2.85 -3.38 18.13
N LYS A 24 3.02 -2.54 17.10
CA LYS A 24 1.98 -2.29 16.10
C LYS A 24 1.64 -3.54 15.30
N SER A 25 2.63 -4.40 15.03
CA SER A 25 2.41 -5.70 14.38
C SER A 25 1.50 -6.61 15.20
N ARG A 26 1.68 -6.66 16.54
CA ARG A 26 0.84 -7.45 17.46
C ARG A 26 -0.57 -6.89 17.57
N GLU A 27 -0.67 -5.57 17.75
CA GLU A 27 -1.95 -4.85 17.80
C GLU A 27 -2.80 -5.17 16.55
N LEU A 28 -2.24 -4.94 15.36
CA LEU A 28 -2.98 -5.18 14.12
C LEU A 28 -3.26 -6.65 13.86
N ALA A 29 -2.42 -7.59 14.30
CA ALA A 29 -2.67 -9.02 14.16
C ALA A 29 -3.92 -9.50 14.93
N ASN A 30 -4.31 -8.76 15.96
CA ASN A 30 -5.50 -9.00 16.77
C ASN A 30 -6.67 -8.07 16.41
N ASP A 31 -6.47 -7.12 15.50
CA ASP A 31 -7.54 -6.22 15.02
C ASP A 31 -8.64 -7.02 14.30
N SER A 32 -9.88 -6.86 14.78
CA SER A 32 -11.05 -7.58 14.27
C SER A 32 -11.35 -7.24 12.81
N GLY A 33 -11.02 -6.02 12.36
CA GLY A 33 -11.14 -5.58 10.98
C GLY A 33 -10.17 -6.29 10.04
N LEU A 34 -8.90 -6.46 10.46
CA LEU A 34 -7.93 -7.26 9.72
C LEU A 34 -8.36 -8.74 9.67
N ILE A 35 -8.76 -9.32 10.82
CA ILE A 35 -9.21 -10.72 10.89
C ILE A 35 -10.40 -10.95 9.98
N HIS A 36 -11.38 -10.03 9.99
CA HIS A 36 -12.53 -10.09 9.09
C HIS A 36 -12.11 -10.03 7.61
N ALA A 37 -11.22 -9.10 7.25
CA ALA A 37 -10.74 -8.98 5.88
C ALA A 37 -10.01 -10.25 5.39
N SER A 38 -9.18 -10.83 6.27
CA SER A 38 -8.46 -12.08 6.03
C SER A 38 -9.41 -13.24 5.76
N LYS A 39 -10.41 -13.45 6.63
CA LYS A 39 -11.41 -14.52 6.45
C LYS A 39 -12.24 -14.32 5.19
N LYS A 40 -12.69 -13.08 4.92
CA LYS A 40 -13.59 -12.77 3.80
C LYS A 40 -13.05 -13.16 2.42
N TYR A 41 -11.73 -13.10 2.23
CA TYR A 41 -11.10 -13.42 0.94
C TYR A 41 -10.07 -14.55 1.04
N GLU A 42 -10.06 -15.29 2.15
CA GLU A 42 -9.15 -16.42 2.40
C GLU A 42 -7.67 -16.08 2.20
N VAL A 43 -7.28 -14.85 2.56
CA VAL A 43 -5.88 -14.40 2.52
C VAL A 43 -5.34 -14.35 3.94
N SER A 44 -4.16 -14.92 4.17
CA SER A 44 -3.49 -14.86 5.48
C SER A 44 -3.37 -13.43 6.02
N LYS A 45 -3.87 -13.19 7.24
CA LYS A 45 -3.70 -11.89 7.93
C LYS A 45 -2.23 -11.50 8.11
N TYR A 46 -1.35 -12.48 8.29
CA TYR A 46 0.10 -12.22 8.40
C TYR A 46 0.71 -11.79 7.08
N LEU A 47 0.19 -12.29 5.95
CA LEU A 47 0.62 -11.83 4.62
C LEU A 47 0.14 -10.40 4.35
N LEU A 48 -1.09 -10.07 4.73
CA LEU A 48 -1.61 -8.70 4.65
C LEU A 48 -0.78 -7.73 5.50
N LEU A 49 -0.40 -8.12 6.71
CA LEU A 49 0.50 -7.32 7.56
C LEU A 49 1.91 -7.22 6.98
N ALA A 50 2.43 -8.31 6.41
CA ALA A 50 3.75 -8.31 5.79
C ALA A 50 3.82 -7.31 4.62
N ILE A 51 2.78 -7.28 3.78
CA ILE A 51 2.60 -6.29 2.71
C ILE A 51 2.49 -4.90 3.33
N ALA A 52 1.58 -4.69 4.28
CA ALA A 52 1.40 -3.37 4.89
C ALA A 52 2.69 -2.82 5.53
N ASN A 53 3.52 -3.68 6.13
CA ASN A 53 4.80 -3.29 6.68
C ASN A 53 5.82 -2.90 5.58
N VAL A 54 5.84 -3.60 4.44
CA VAL A 54 6.69 -3.22 3.29
C VAL A 54 6.21 -1.90 2.67
N GLU A 55 4.90 -1.74 2.56
CA GLU A 55 4.25 -0.66 1.81
C GLU A 55 4.14 0.65 2.59
N SER A 56 4.02 0.60 3.92
CA SER A 56 3.79 1.78 4.75
C SER A 56 4.49 1.75 6.09
N SER A 57 5.23 0.69 6.40
CA SER A 57 5.69 0.40 7.76
C SER A 57 4.57 0.43 8.78
N LEU A 58 3.40 -0.10 8.41
CA LEU A 58 2.19 -0.13 9.22
C LEU A 58 1.65 1.27 9.60
N ASN A 59 2.02 2.31 8.86
CA ASN A 59 1.43 3.64 9.02
C ASN A 59 0.14 3.75 8.17
N PRO A 60 -1.05 3.89 8.79
CA PRO A 60 -2.29 4.03 8.05
C PRO A 60 -2.33 5.28 7.18
N TYR A 61 -1.53 6.31 7.47
CA TYR A 61 -1.54 7.60 6.78
C TYR A 61 -0.49 7.72 5.67
N ALA A 62 0.35 6.70 5.47
CA ALA A 62 1.41 6.73 4.47
C ALA A 62 0.86 6.96 3.04
N ILE A 63 1.56 7.79 2.27
CA ILE A 63 1.24 8.01 0.85
C ILE A 63 2.53 7.90 0.04
N GLY A 64 2.60 6.94 -0.86
CA GLY A 64 3.67 6.78 -1.84
C GLY A 64 3.25 7.40 -3.16
N VAL A 65 4.18 8.07 -3.84
CA VAL A 65 3.95 8.79 -5.10
C VAL A 65 5.01 8.42 -6.11
N THR A 66 4.60 8.29 -7.37
CA THR A 66 5.51 8.21 -8.52
C THR A 66 5.07 9.22 -9.57
N GLU A 67 5.92 10.22 -9.83
CA GLU A 67 5.65 11.28 -10.79
C GLU A 67 6.94 11.63 -11.53
N LYS A 68 6.88 11.57 -12.87
CA LYS A 68 8.03 11.87 -13.74
C LYS A 68 8.07 13.36 -14.11
N ASN A 69 6.93 14.04 -14.06
CA ASN A 69 6.87 15.47 -14.33
C ASN A 69 7.49 16.25 -13.15
N SER A 70 8.65 16.84 -13.39
CA SER A 70 9.43 17.58 -12.40
C SER A 70 8.69 18.79 -11.82
N TYR A 71 7.91 19.49 -12.65
CA TYR A 71 7.09 20.63 -12.21
C TYR A 71 6.03 20.19 -11.18
N LYS A 72 5.25 19.15 -11.50
CA LYS A 72 4.24 18.59 -10.58
C LYS A 72 4.87 18.10 -9.28
N MET A 73 6.02 17.41 -9.37
CA MET A 73 6.75 16.95 -8.20
C MET A 73 7.21 18.12 -7.31
N THR A 74 7.81 19.14 -7.92
CA THR A 74 8.30 20.34 -7.21
C THR A 74 7.19 21.09 -6.52
N LYS A 75 6.05 21.31 -7.21
CA LYS A 75 4.87 21.95 -6.61
C LYS A 75 4.29 21.12 -5.48
N THR A 76 4.17 19.81 -5.66
CA THR A 76 3.71 18.89 -4.60
C THR A 76 4.59 19.02 -3.35
N VAL A 77 5.91 18.92 -3.52
CA VAL A 77 6.87 19.03 -2.41
C VAL A 77 6.80 20.41 -1.72
N SER A 78 6.67 21.49 -2.48
CA SER A 78 6.51 22.85 -1.93
C SER A 78 5.30 22.94 -1.00
N TYR A 79 4.15 22.38 -1.39
CA TYR A 79 2.96 22.36 -0.55
C TYR A 79 3.11 21.46 0.69
N LEU A 80 3.76 20.30 0.55
CA LEU A 80 4.05 19.44 1.70
C LEU A 80 4.93 20.13 2.75
N LYS A 81 5.93 20.91 2.32
CA LYS A 81 6.75 21.75 3.21
C LYS A 81 5.89 22.76 3.97
N LYS A 82 5.01 23.50 3.28
CA LYS A 82 4.10 24.48 3.91
C LYS A 82 3.17 23.83 4.94
N LEU A 83 2.73 22.60 4.68
CA LEU A 83 1.89 21.81 5.58
C LEU A 83 2.66 21.14 6.72
N ARG A 84 4.00 21.32 6.78
CA ARG A 84 4.89 20.67 7.77
C ARG A 84 4.76 19.14 7.78
N ILE A 85 4.53 18.54 6.61
CA ILE A 85 4.42 17.09 6.44
C ILE A 85 5.79 16.53 6.09
N LYS A 86 6.26 15.54 6.87
CA LYS A 86 7.52 14.86 6.59
C LYS A 86 7.42 14.09 5.28
N TYR A 87 8.46 14.14 4.45
CA TYR A 87 8.52 13.39 3.20
C TYR A 87 9.96 12.96 2.87
N LYS A 88 10.11 12.05 1.91
CA LYS A 88 11.39 11.64 1.33
C LYS A 88 11.26 11.58 -0.18
N LEU A 89 12.05 12.38 -0.89
CA LEU A 89 12.10 12.41 -2.35
C LEU A 89 13.33 11.62 -2.83
N LYS A 90 13.16 10.75 -3.82
CA LYS A 90 14.24 10.06 -4.52
C LYS A 90 13.90 9.92 -6.00
N LYS A 91 14.56 10.70 -6.86
CA LYS A 91 14.27 10.80 -8.30
C LYS A 91 12.77 11.09 -8.52
N SER A 92 12.05 10.22 -9.24
CA SER A 92 10.62 10.34 -9.53
C SER A 92 9.71 9.76 -8.44
N ALA A 93 10.25 9.33 -7.30
CA ALA A 93 9.49 8.68 -6.25
C ALA A 93 9.50 9.53 -4.96
N LEU A 94 8.32 9.67 -4.35
CA LEU A 94 8.12 10.49 -3.15
C LEU A 94 7.34 9.69 -2.11
N SER A 95 7.92 9.52 -0.92
CA SER A 95 7.20 9.00 0.26
C SER A 95 6.75 10.16 1.12
N ILE A 96 5.48 10.18 1.49
CA ILE A 96 4.89 11.18 2.36
C ILE A 96 4.51 10.49 3.66
N TYR A 97 4.85 11.13 4.79
CA TYR A 97 4.68 10.60 6.14
C TYR A 97 3.82 11.54 7.00
N PRO A 98 2.51 11.64 6.74
CA PRO A 98 1.60 12.37 7.62
C PRO A 98 1.57 11.73 9.01
N LYS A 99 1.43 12.56 10.05
CA LYS A 99 1.26 12.11 11.45
C LYS A 99 -0.21 12.04 11.86
N THR A 100 -1.08 12.77 11.16
CA THR A 100 -2.51 12.88 11.50
C THR A 100 -3.38 12.68 10.26
N LEU A 101 -4.65 12.32 10.49
CA LEU A 101 -5.66 12.23 9.44
C LEU A 101 -5.80 13.55 8.65
N SER A 102 -5.76 14.70 9.34
CA SER A 102 -5.84 16.01 8.71
C SER A 102 -4.69 16.24 7.73
N GLN A 103 -3.45 15.91 8.13
CA GLN A 103 -2.30 15.98 7.24
C GLN A 103 -2.43 15.02 6.05
N ALA A 104 -2.91 13.79 6.28
CA ALA A 104 -3.08 12.79 5.22
C ALA A 104 -4.10 13.24 4.16
N LEU A 105 -5.24 13.78 4.61
CA LEU A 105 -6.28 14.31 3.72
C LEU A 105 -5.82 15.57 2.97
N LYS A 106 -5.08 16.47 3.62
CA LYS A 106 -4.49 17.65 2.96
C LYS A 106 -3.45 17.23 1.91
N ALA A 107 -2.58 16.26 2.24
CA ALA A 107 -1.61 15.72 1.29
C ALA A 107 -2.32 15.09 0.08
N HIS A 108 -3.36 14.27 0.30
CA HIS A 108 -4.16 13.70 -0.78
C HIS A 108 -4.80 14.79 -1.66
N LYS A 109 -5.35 15.85 -1.05
CA LYS A 109 -5.93 17.01 -1.78
C LYS A 109 -4.90 17.68 -2.68
N VAL A 110 -3.65 17.84 -2.21
CA VAL A 110 -2.53 18.36 -3.01
C VAL A 110 -2.25 17.46 -4.23
N LEU A 111 -2.20 16.13 -4.04
CA LEU A 111 -1.95 15.19 -5.14
C LEU A 111 -3.06 15.23 -6.19
N THR A 112 -4.32 15.34 -5.77
CA THR A 112 -5.45 15.46 -6.69
C THR A 112 -5.45 16.79 -7.42
N PHE A 113 -5.13 17.89 -6.73
CA PHE A 113 -5.08 19.24 -7.31
C PHE A 113 -4.03 19.32 -8.43
N PHE A 114 -2.83 18.81 -8.19
CA PHE A 114 -1.76 18.78 -9.20
C PHE A 114 -1.89 17.65 -10.22
N LYS A 115 -2.97 16.86 -10.17
CA LYS A 115 -3.21 15.72 -11.07
C LYS A 115 -1.98 14.82 -11.14
N VAL A 116 -1.43 14.46 -9.98
CA VAL A 116 -0.28 13.56 -9.85
C VAL A 116 -0.65 12.20 -10.43
N ARG A 117 0.23 11.67 -11.30
CA ARG A 117 -0.08 10.50 -12.13
C ARG A 117 -0.40 9.25 -11.32
N ASN A 118 0.50 8.88 -10.41
CA ASN A 118 0.43 7.63 -9.65
C ASN A 118 0.71 7.89 -8.16
N TYR A 119 -0.18 7.40 -7.31
CA TYR A 119 0.02 7.36 -5.86
C TYR A 119 -0.68 6.16 -5.24
N GLY A 120 -0.24 5.76 -4.05
CA GLY A 120 -0.81 4.72 -3.21
C GLY A 120 -1.23 5.28 -1.85
N ILE A 121 -2.29 4.73 -1.25
CA ILE A 121 -2.87 5.23 0.00
C ILE A 121 -2.85 4.15 1.10
N GLY A 122 -2.39 4.57 2.27
CA GLY A 122 -2.53 3.88 3.55
C GLY A 122 -1.76 2.57 3.69
N TYR A 123 -2.24 1.68 4.56
CA TYR A 123 -1.52 0.50 5.02
C TYR A 123 -0.85 -0.29 3.89
N SER A 124 -1.61 -0.64 2.85
CA SER A 124 -1.14 -1.48 1.75
C SER A 124 -1.05 -0.74 0.42
N GLN A 125 -0.92 0.59 0.48
CA GLN A 125 -0.69 1.47 -0.67
C GLN A 125 -1.65 1.22 -1.85
N LEU A 126 -2.96 1.21 -1.57
CA LEU A 126 -3.97 1.02 -2.62
C LEU A 126 -3.85 2.12 -3.67
N SER A 127 -3.72 1.72 -4.92
CA SER A 127 -3.41 2.61 -6.03
C SER A 127 -4.50 3.63 -6.32
N ARG A 128 -4.13 4.79 -6.87
CA ARG A 128 -5.07 5.74 -7.50
C ARG A 128 -6.04 5.04 -8.47
N ALA A 129 -5.55 4.08 -9.26
CA ALA A 129 -6.37 3.31 -10.19
C ALA A 129 -7.39 2.41 -9.47
N ASN A 130 -6.99 1.73 -8.38
CA ASN A 130 -7.91 0.93 -7.56
C ASN A 130 -8.94 1.82 -6.87
N ILE A 131 -8.51 2.96 -6.31
CA ILE A 131 -9.37 3.93 -5.64
C ILE A 131 -10.46 4.41 -6.60
N SER A 132 -10.08 4.79 -7.82
CA SER A 132 -11.05 5.20 -8.86
C SER A 132 -11.96 4.05 -9.28
N LYS A 133 -11.40 2.91 -9.69
CA LYS A 133 -12.15 1.77 -10.23
C LYS A 133 -13.14 1.17 -9.23
N LEU A 134 -12.76 1.11 -7.95
CA LEU A 134 -13.58 0.54 -6.89
C LEU A 134 -14.38 1.60 -6.13
N LYS A 135 -14.32 2.87 -6.56
CA LYS A 135 -14.98 4.02 -5.92
C LYS A 135 -14.71 4.07 -4.41
N LEU A 136 -13.44 3.93 -4.03
CA LEU A 136 -13.05 3.82 -2.63
C LEU A 136 -13.10 5.18 -1.92
N ASP A 137 -13.69 5.20 -0.73
CA ASP A 137 -13.59 6.32 0.20
C ASP A 137 -12.16 6.42 0.78
N VAL A 138 -11.43 7.45 0.35
CA VAL A 138 -10.05 7.71 0.79
C VAL A 138 -9.95 7.99 2.29
N ARG A 139 -10.94 8.64 2.90
CA ARG A 139 -10.93 8.86 4.35
C ARG A 139 -11.01 7.52 5.07
N LYS A 140 -11.87 6.61 4.64
CA LYS A 140 -11.97 5.26 5.23
C LYS A 140 -10.72 4.41 5.02
N LEU A 141 -9.95 4.62 3.96
CA LEU A 141 -8.63 3.99 3.80
C LEU A 141 -7.63 4.41 4.87
N PHE A 142 -7.74 5.64 5.38
CA PHE A 142 -6.91 6.15 6.46
C PHE A 142 -7.43 5.78 7.87
N THR A 143 -8.74 5.63 8.04
CA THR A 143 -9.35 5.53 9.39
C THR A 143 -9.90 4.16 9.76
N SER A 144 -10.12 3.26 8.80
CA SER A 144 -10.76 1.96 9.08
C SER A 144 -9.86 0.82 8.66
N THR A 145 -9.32 0.09 9.66
CA THR A 145 -8.53 -1.14 9.44
C THR A 145 -9.31 -2.15 8.60
N LYS A 146 -10.58 -2.40 8.95
CA LYS A 146 -11.49 -3.28 8.19
C LYS A 146 -11.62 -2.84 6.74
N TYR A 147 -11.85 -1.55 6.48
CA TYR A 147 -12.06 -1.05 5.12
C TYR A 147 -10.78 -1.16 4.29
N SER A 148 -9.64 -0.70 4.83
CA SER A 148 -8.34 -0.78 4.17
C SER A 148 -7.99 -2.22 3.81
N PHE A 149 -7.94 -3.11 4.81
CA PHE A 149 -7.53 -4.49 4.58
C PHE A 149 -8.54 -5.31 3.79
N LYS A 150 -9.84 -5.01 3.83
CA LYS A 150 -10.84 -5.66 2.97
C LYS A 150 -10.47 -5.51 1.50
N TYR A 151 -10.12 -4.29 1.06
CA TYR A 151 -9.79 -4.07 -0.35
C TYR A 151 -8.39 -4.57 -0.71
N SER A 152 -7.41 -4.49 0.19
CA SER A 152 -6.10 -5.13 -0.01
C SER A 152 -6.24 -6.64 -0.15
N SER A 153 -7.03 -7.28 0.70
CA SER A 153 -7.29 -8.71 0.67
C SER A 153 -8.05 -9.13 -0.58
N ARG A 154 -9.03 -8.34 -1.02
CA ARG A 154 -9.73 -8.56 -2.30
C ARG A 154 -8.75 -8.55 -3.48
N ILE A 155 -7.94 -7.49 -3.60
CA ILE A 155 -7.00 -7.32 -4.72
C ILE A 155 -5.95 -8.43 -4.71
N LEU A 156 -5.42 -8.79 -3.53
CA LEU A 156 -4.46 -9.87 -3.41
C LEU A 156 -5.07 -11.22 -3.78
N ASN A 157 -6.32 -11.50 -3.40
CA ASN A 157 -7.03 -12.71 -3.82
C ASN A 157 -7.24 -12.75 -5.34
N ASP A 158 -7.62 -11.63 -5.97
CA ASP A 158 -7.71 -11.54 -7.43
C ASP A 158 -6.35 -11.86 -8.10
N CYS A 159 -5.25 -11.39 -7.51
CA CYS A 159 -3.89 -11.74 -7.95
C CYS A 159 -3.55 -13.22 -7.72
N PHE A 160 -3.98 -13.85 -6.62
CA PHE A 160 -3.83 -15.29 -6.42
C PHE A 160 -4.57 -16.08 -7.50
N ARG A 161 -5.83 -15.73 -7.79
CA ARG A 161 -6.63 -16.38 -8.84
C ARG A 161 -5.98 -16.23 -10.21
N HIS A 162 -5.55 -15.03 -10.56
CA HIS A 162 -4.86 -14.75 -11.83
C HIS A 162 -3.58 -15.56 -11.98
N ASN A 163 -2.83 -15.78 -10.89
CA ASN A 163 -1.55 -16.48 -10.92
C ASN A 163 -1.64 -17.96 -10.49
N LYS A 164 -2.82 -18.60 -10.63
CA LYS A 164 -3.03 -20.03 -10.28
C LYS A 164 -2.54 -20.38 -8.86
N LYS A 165 -2.86 -19.51 -7.89
CA LYS A 165 -2.48 -19.60 -6.47
C LYS A 165 -0.96 -19.59 -6.19
N LYS A 166 -0.10 -19.27 -7.17
CA LYS A 166 1.34 -19.14 -6.94
C LYS A 166 1.65 -17.91 -6.09
N LEU A 167 2.07 -18.12 -4.85
CA LEU A 167 2.28 -17.08 -3.83
C LEU A 167 3.18 -15.93 -4.28
N TYR A 168 4.37 -16.23 -4.80
CA TYR A 168 5.34 -15.19 -5.18
C TYR A 168 4.86 -14.38 -6.39
N SER A 169 4.24 -15.04 -7.36
CA SER A 169 3.63 -14.37 -8.51
C SER A 169 2.43 -13.50 -8.11
N ALA A 170 1.62 -13.96 -7.15
CA ALA A 170 0.50 -13.17 -6.61
C ALA A 170 0.99 -11.90 -5.89
N MET A 171 2.08 -11.99 -5.12
CA MET A 171 2.69 -10.81 -4.48
C MET A 171 3.24 -9.82 -5.52
N GLU A 172 3.91 -10.30 -6.57
CA GLU A 172 4.40 -9.43 -7.64
C GLU A 172 3.26 -8.82 -8.46
N CYS A 173 2.19 -9.58 -8.69
CA CYS A 173 0.95 -9.08 -9.28
C CYS A 173 0.31 -7.97 -8.45
N TYR A 174 0.26 -8.12 -7.12
CA TYR A 174 -0.30 -7.10 -6.23
C TYR A 174 0.44 -5.76 -6.41
N TYR A 175 1.77 -5.83 -6.52
CA TYR A 175 2.63 -4.67 -6.71
C TYR A 175 2.57 -4.08 -8.13
N LYS A 176 2.67 -4.91 -9.18
CA LYS A 176 2.80 -4.46 -10.59
C LYS A 176 1.51 -4.46 -11.40
N GLY A 177 0.42 -4.97 -10.84
CA GLY A 177 -0.81 -5.31 -11.55
C GLY A 177 -0.70 -6.58 -12.40
N THR A 178 -1.84 -7.04 -12.90
CA THR A 178 -2.02 -8.31 -13.62
C THR A 178 -1.46 -8.38 -15.04
N ASN A 179 -0.87 -7.29 -15.53
CA ASN A 179 -0.36 -7.21 -16.91
C ASN A 179 1.13 -7.27 -17.01
N SER A 180 1.79 -7.41 -15.88
CA SER A 180 3.23 -7.58 -15.86
C SER A 180 3.57 -8.94 -16.45
N ARG A 181 4.25 -8.93 -17.61
CA ARG A 181 4.68 -10.16 -18.29
C ARG A 181 5.99 -10.73 -17.72
N LYS A 182 6.67 -10.00 -16.83
CA LYS A 182 7.96 -10.40 -16.23
C LYS A 182 8.05 -9.99 -14.74
N TYR A 183 8.07 -10.98 -13.87
CA TYR A 183 8.33 -10.78 -12.44
C TYR A 183 9.82 -10.97 -12.13
N THR A 184 10.39 -10.05 -11.35
CA THR A 184 11.78 -10.16 -10.85
C THR A 184 11.82 -10.78 -9.45
N PHE A 185 10.65 -11.03 -8.85
CA PHE A 185 10.44 -11.54 -7.50
C PHE A 185 11.11 -10.72 -6.38
N SER A 186 11.63 -9.53 -6.69
CA SER A 186 12.29 -8.65 -5.73
C SER A 186 11.32 -8.12 -4.67
N TYR A 187 10.06 -7.86 -5.05
CA TYR A 187 9.02 -7.43 -4.12
C TYR A 187 8.55 -8.61 -3.28
N ALA A 188 8.28 -9.75 -3.92
CA ALA A 188 7.94 -11.00 -3.24
C ALA A 188 8.96 -11.39 -2.15
N LYS A 189 10.26 -11.28 -2.44
CA LYS A 189 11.34 -11.53 -1.46
C LYS A 189 11.29 -10.56 -0.27
N LYS A 190 11.00 -9.27 -0.49
CA LYS A 190 10.82 -8.29 0.59
C LYS A 190 9.64 -8.63 1.48
N VAL A 191 8.49 -8.97 0.87
CA VAL A 191 7.29 -9.38 1.61
C VAL A 191 7.55 -10.69 2.38
N ALA A 192 8.23 -11.67 1.80
CA ALA A 192 8.58 -12.91 2.49
C ALA A 192 9.51 -12.68 3.70
N LYS A 193 10.46 -11.74 3.60
CA LYS A 193 11.28 -11.30 4.74
C LYS A 193 10.43 -10.61 5.81
N SER A 194 9.53 -9.73 5.40
CA SER A 194 8.58 -9.04 6.29
C SER A 194 7.67 -10.05 7.02
N TYR A 195 7.15 -11.04 6.29
CA TYR A 195 6.28 -12.10 6.81
C TYR A 195 6.92 -12.88 7.95
N ARG A 196 8.19 -13.27 7.79
CA ARG A 196 8.97 -13.93 8.86
C ARG A 196 9.10 -13.05 10.10
N LYS A 197 9.39 -11.76 9.92
CA LYS A 197 9.47 -10.80 11.04
C LYS A 197 8.13 -10.63 11.75
N ILE A 198 7.03 -10.52 10.99
CA ILE A 198 5.67 -10.43 11.54
C ILE A 198 5.34 -11.67 12.36
N LYS A 199 5.52 -12.88 11.82
CA LYS A 199 5.21 -14.12 12.54
C LYS A 199 6.00 -14.26 13.84
N LYS A 200 7.29 -13.91 13.84
CA LYS A 200 8.12 -13.88 15.07
C LYS A 200 7.62 -12.81 16.06
N ALA A 201 7.19 -11.64 15.57
CA ALA A 201 6.66 -10.59 16.41
C ALA A 201 5.39 -11.02 17.15
N VAL A 202 4.49 -11.72 16.45
CA VAL A 202 3.18 -12.14 16.95
C VAL A 202 3.20 -13.49 17.69
N GLY A 203 4.34 -14.16 17.80
CA GLY A 203 4.49 -15.42 18.55
C GLY A 203 3.90 -16.64 17.84
N VAL A 204 3.92 -16.67 16.51
CA VAL A 204 3.38 -17.79 15.70
C VAL A 204 4.50 -18.70 15.17
N ILE A 205 5.76 -18.29 15.33
CA ILE A 205 7.00 -19.06 15.13
C ILE A 205 8.04 -18.58 16.12
#